data_AF-A0A2H0DZA5-F1
#
_entry.id   AF-A0A2H0DZA5-F1
#
_cell.length_a   1.000
_cell.length_b   1.000
_cell.length_c   1.000
_cell.angle_alpha   90.00
_cell.angle_beta   90.00
_cell.angle_gamma   90.00
#
_symmetry.space_group_name_H-M   'P 1'
#
loop_
_entity.id
_entity.type
_entity.pdbx_description
1 polymer ?
#
loop_
_entity_poly.entity_id
_entity_poly.type
_entity_poly.pdbx_seq_one_letter_code
_entity_poly.pdbx_strand_id
1 'polypeptide(L)'
;MNRLALDIIFFLSVFLFPWWLVMVFGVVLAFIFKNYFEIVFAGIIIDMIFGDKGIFLLPFPIFYTLLFLIIVVLVNLVKTRLR
;
A
#
# COMPACT_ATOMS: atom_id res chain seq x y z
N MET A 1 8.78 18.78 -4.25
CA MET A 1 8.17 17.63 -4.94
C MET A 1 6.68 17.63 -4.65
N ASN A 2 5.83 17.68 -5.67
CA ASN A 2 4.39 17.68 -5.46
C ASN A 2 3.95 16.27 -5.03
N ARG A 3 3.29 16.17 -3.87
CA ARG A 3 2.72 14.91 -3.34
C ARG A 3 1.94 14.14 -4.40
N LEU A 4 1.11 14.88 -5.13
CA LEU A 4 0.25 14.37 -6.20
C LEU A 4 1.03 13.68 -7.34
N ALA A 5 2.22 14.18 -7.68
CA ALA A 5 3.06 13.55 -8.69
C ALA A 5 3.63 12.20 -8.22
N LEU A 6 4.04 12.12 -6.95
CA LEU A 6 4.53 10.88 -6.35
C LEU A 6 3.41 9.85 -6.19
N ASP A 7 2.19 10.29 -5.90
CA ASP A 7 1.01 9.41 -5.85
C ASP A 7 0.72 8.81 -7.24
N ILE A 8 0.75 9.62 -8.28
CA ILE A 8 0.58 9.14 -9.67
C ILE A 8 1.66 8.10 -10.01
N ILE A 9 2.93 8.38 -9.67
CA ILE A 9 4.04 7.44 -9.91
C ILE A 9 3.83 6.15 -9.10
N PHE A 10 3.37 6.25 -7.86
CA PHE A 10 3.08 5.10 -7.01
C PHE A 10 1.96 4.23 -7.59
N PHE A 11 0.84 4.82 -8.00
CA PHE A 11 -0.25 4.06 -8.63
C PHE A 11 0.17 3.44 -9.97
N LEU A 12 0.97 4.15 -10.79
CA LEU A 12 1.55 3.57 -12.00
C LEU A 12 2.46 2.38 -11.68
N SER A 13 3.20 2.46 -10.57
CA SER A 13 4.10 1.36 -10.16
C SER A 13 3.34 0.06 -9.86
N VAL A 14 2.08 0.16 -9.40
CA VAL A 14 1.21 -1.01 -9.15
C VAL A 14 1.02 -1.86 -10.41
N PHE A 15 0.97 -1.23 -11.59
CA PHE A 15 0.75 -1.92 -12.86
C PHE A 15 2.06 -2.35 -13.56
N LEU A 16 3.16 -1.65 -13.28
CA LEU A 16 4.44 -1.86 -13.97
C LEU A 16 5.38 -2.81 -13.23
N PHE A 17 5.30 -2.85 -11.90
CA PHE A 17 6.22 -3.60 -11.05
C PHE A 17 5.51 -4.74 -10.30
N PRO A 18 6.26 -5.78 -9.89
CA PRO A 18 5.70 -6.82 -9.04
C PRO A 18 5.34 -6.28 -7.65
N TRP A 19 4.33 -6.90 -7.03
CA TRP A 19 3.70 -6.47 -5.77
C TRP A 19 4.68 -6.19 -4.62
N TRP A 20 5.78 -6.94 -4.52
CA TRP A 20 6.78 -6.75 -3.46
C TRP A 20 7.52 -5.41 -3.60
N LEU A 21 7.79 -4.96 -4.83
CA LEU A 21 8.47 -3.69 -5.07
C LEU A 21 7.54 -2.52 -4.76
N VAL A 22 6.27 -2.67 -5.13
CA VAL A 22 5.20 -1.70 -4.84
C VAL A 22 4.98 -1.56 -3.34
N MET A 23 5.02 -2.66 -2.58
CA MET A 23 4.99 -2.61 -1.12
C MET A 23 6.11 -1.77 -0.53
N VAL A 24 7.36 -2.04 -0.93
CA VAL A 24 8.53 -1.29 -0.44
C VAL A 24 8.37 0.19 -0.76
N PHE A 25 7.94 0.51 -1.99
CA PHE A 25 7.74 1.89 -2.41
C PHE A 25 6.64 2.59 -1.62
N GLY A 26 5.53 1.90 -1.35
CA GLY A 26 4.44 2.38 -0.51
C GLY A 26 4.89 2.63 0.95
N VAL A 27 5.67 1.73 1.54
CA VAL A 27 6.23 1.91 2.90
C VAL A 27 7.10 3.17 2.95
N VAL A 28 7.98 3.38 1.97
CA VAL A 28 8.83 4.57 1.89
C VAL A 28 7.99 5.84 1.80
N LEU A 29 6.96 5.87 0.95
CA LEU A 29 6.05 7.02 0.85
C LEU A 29 5.27 7.25 2.13
N ALA A 30 4.82 6.20 2.81
CA ALA A 30 4.18 6.30 4.12
C ALA A 30 5.11 6.86 5.19
N PHE A 31 6.42 6.64 5.09
CA PHE A 31 7.42 7.28 5.96
C PHE A 31 7.69 8.74 5.61
N ILE A 32 7.64 9.11 4.33
CA ILE A 32 7.88 10.50 3.90
C ILE A 32 6.66 11.39 4.19
N PHE A 33 5.45 10.92 3.86
CA PHE A 33 4.23 11.70 3.99
C PHE A 33 3.52 11.42 5.33
N LYS A 34 3.02 12.47 5.97
CA LYS A 34 2.19 12.33 7.18
C LYS A 34 0.77 11.93 6.76
N ASN A 35 0.19 10.94 7.45
CA ASN A 35 -1.17 10.47 7.20
C ASN A 35 -1.41 9.99 5.75
N TYR A 36 -0.49 9.16 5.24
CA TYR A 36 -0.54 8.63 3.87
C TYR A 36 -1.55 7.48 3.75
N PHE A 37 -2.84 7.82 3.67
CA PHE A 37 -3.93 6.83 3.53
C PHE A 37 -4.11 6.32 2.09
N GLU A 38 -3.51 7.01 1.10
CA GLU A 38 -3.57 6.64 -0.32
C GLU A 38 -3.03 5.23 -0.58
N ILE A 39 -2.10 4.77 0.26
CA ILE A 39 -1.52 3.42 0.18
C ILE A 39 -2.55 2.30 0.38
N VAL A 40 -3.65 2.56 1.10
CA VAL A 40 -4.73 1.58 1.28
C VAL A 40 -5.46 1.34 -0.05
N PHE A 41 -5.67 2.40 -0.84
CA PHE A 41 -6.26 2.26 -2.18
C PHE A 41 -5.36 1.43 -3.10
N ALA A 42 -4.04 1.58 -3.00
CA ALA A 42 -3.12 0.73 -3.75
C ALA A 42 -3.21 -0.75 -3.31
N GLY A 43 -3.40 -1.02 -2.01
CA GLY A 43 -3.65 -2.37 -1.51
C GLY A 43 -4.88 -3.03 -2.14
N ILE A 44 -5.97 -2.27 -2.29
CA ILE A 44 -7.20 -2.73 -2.98
C ILE A 44 -6.90 -3.07 -4.44
N ILE A 45 -6.19 -2.19 -5.15
CA ILE A 45 -5.84 -2.42 -6.56
C ILE A 45 -4.93 -3.65 -6.69
N ILE A 46 -3.96 -3.83 -5.79
CA ILE A 46 -3.06 -4.99 -5.79
C ILE A 46 -3.85 -6.28 -5.50
N ASP A 47 -4.79 -6.26 -4.56
CA ASP A 47 -5.69 -7.39 -4.33
C ASP A 47 -6.51 -7.73 -5.58
N MET A 48 -6.97 -6.73 -6.34
CA MET A 48 -7.70 -6.99 -7.59
C MET A 48 -6.83 -7.59 -8.71
N ILE A 49 -5.54 -7.22 -8.77
CA ILE A 49 -4.62 -7.65 -9.84
C ILE A 49 -3.92 -8.98 -9.48
N PHE A 50 -3.41 -9.07 -8.25
CA PHE A 50 -2.53 -10.14 -7.76
C PHE A 50 -3.18 -11.02 -6.70
N GLY A 51 -4.38 -10.69 -6.24
CA GLY A 51 -5.09 -11.48 -5.25
C GLY A 51 -5.36 -12.88 -5.76
N ASP A 52 -4.79 -13.87 -5.08
CA ASP A 52 -5.02 -15.26 -5.39
C ASP A 52 -6.48 -15.64 -5.03
N LYS A 53 -7.16 -16.33 -5.94
CA LYS A 53 -8.50 -16.90 -5.70
C LYS A 53 -8.43 -18.18 -4.85
N GLY A 54 -7.23 -18.60 -4.44
CA GLY A 54 -6.92 -19.91 -3.87
C GLY A 54 -7.58 -20.25 -2.52
N ILE A 55 -8.15 -19.28 -1.78
CA ILE A 55 -8.85 -19.56 -0.53
C ILE A 55 -10.35 -19.36 -0.72
N PHE A 56 -11.05 -20.48 -0.88
CA PHE A 56 -12.49 -20.65 -1.16
C PHE A 56 -13.48 -19.96 -0.19
N LEU A 57 -12.99 -19.23 0.82
CA LEU A 57 -13.78 -18.69 1.94
C LEU A 57 -14.10 -17.19 1.83
N LEU A 58 -13.43 -16.44 0.95
CA LEU A 58 -13.71 -15.02 0.75
C LEU A 58 -13.92 -14.72 -0.75
N PRO A 59 -15.04 -14.08 -1.15
CA PRO A 59 -15.28 -13.70 -2.54
C PRO A 59 -14.32 -12.62 -3.06
N PHE A 60 -13.60 -11.95 -2.16
CA PHE A 60 -12.57 -10.96 -2.49
C PHE A 60 -11.26 -11.30 -1.78
N PRO A 61 -10.12 -11.36 -2.50
CA PRO A 61 -8.81 -11.37 -1.85
C PRO A 61 -8.64 -10.02 -1.14
N ILE A 62 -8.47 -10.05 0.18
CA ILE A 62 -8.31 -8.84 1.03
C ILE A 62 -6.93 -8.80 1.68
N PHE A 63 -6.05 -9.71 1.26
CA PHE A 63 -4.79 -9.98 1.93
C PHE A 63 -3.85 -8.77 1.85
N TYR A 64 -3.70 -8.21 0.65
CA TYR A 64 -2.82 -7.07 0.43
C TYR A 64 -3.40 -5.79 1.05
N THR A 65 -4.72 -5.58 0.98
CA THR A 65 -5.39 -4.44 1.62
C THR A 65 -5.19 -4.46 3.13
N LEU A 66 -5.36 -5.61 3.80
CA LEU A 66 -5.09 -5.76 5.23
C LEU A 66 -3.62 -5.49 5.55
N LEU A 67 -2.70 -6.01 4.74
CA LEU A 67 -1.27 -5.81 4.93
C LEU A 67 -0.88 -4.33 4.81
N PHE A 68 -1.39 -3.61 3.81
CA PHE A 68 -1.16 -2.17 3.66
C PHE A 68 -1.79 -1.36 4.79
N LEU A 69 -2.95 -1.76 5.29
CA LEU A 69 -3.58 -1.13 6.44
C LEU A 69 -2.73 -1.29 7.71
N ILE A 70 -2.20 -2.50 7.96
CA ILE A 70 -1.26 -2.75 9.06
C ILE A 70 -0.01 -1.88 8.91
N ILE A 71 0.56 -1.78 7.71
CA ILE A 71 1.73 -0.92 7.43
C ILE A 71 1.45 0.53 7.81
N VAL A 72 0.32 1.11 7.38
CA VAL A 72 -0.02 2.51 7.71
C VAL A 72 -0.09 2.72 9.20
N VAL A 73 -0.75 1.81 9.92
CA VAL A 73 -0.87 1.89 11.38
C VAL A 73 0.50 1.80 12.03
N LEU A 74 1.32 0.83 11.65
CA LEU A 74 2.67 0.65 12.20
C LEU A 74 3.55 1.86 11.93
N VAL A 75 3.56 2.37 10.70
CA VAL A 75 4.35 3.55 10.32
C VAL A 75 3.91 4.78 11.11
N ASN A 76 2.61 4.98 11.29
CA ASN A 76 2.10 6.08 12.11
C ASN A 76 2.47 5.92 13.59
N LEU A 77 2.39 4.70 14.16
CA LEU A 77 2.80 4.43 15.54
C LEU A 77 4.30 4.69 15.75
N VAL A 78 5.14 4.21 14.82
CA VAL A 78 6.59 4.40 14.84
C VAL A 78 6.94 5.89 14.72
N LYS A 79 6.28 6.63 13.82
CA LYS A 79 6.45 8.08 13.69
C LYS A 79 6.08 8.85 14.96
N THR A 80 5.03 8.41 15.65
CA THR A 80 4.62 9.04 16.92
C THR A 80 5.63 8.80 18.04
N ARG A 81 6.38 7.70 18.00
CA ARG A 81 7.43 7.41 19.00
C ARG A 81 8.81 7.98 18.67
N LEU A 82 9.10 8.22 17.39
CA LEU A 82 10.38 8.78 16.91
C LEU A 82 10.41 10.31 16.91
N ARG A 83 9.28 10.97 17.16
CA ARG A 83 9.17 12.42 17.37
C ARG A 83 9.16 12.74 18.86
#